data_AF-A0A9E0XR72-F1
#
_entry.id   AF-A0A9E0XR72-F1
#
_cell.length_a   1.000
_cell.length_b   1.000
_cell.length_c   1.000
_cell.angle_alpha   90.00
_cell.angle_beta   90.00
_cell.angle_gamma   90.00
#
_symmetry.space_group_name_H-M   'P 1'
#
loop_
_entity.id
_entity.type
_entity.pdbx_description
1 polymer ?
#
loop_
_entity_poly.entity_id
_entity_poly.type
_entity_poly.pdbx_seq_one_letter_code
_entity_poly.pdbx_strand_id
1 'polypeptide(L)'
;MPSFPGGYDSLTAFIRRNTRYPSKAEQENIRGVTLIKCVIDKKGNVVRPEVVVSLSPECDREALRVVRSMPRWEPGMIDRCKPYVNLTEPDTAAKEPAHCYYMIPVYFPPSDN
;
A
#
# COMPACT_ATOMS: atom_id res chain seq x y z
N MET A 1 -10.02 -6.41 -6.74
CA MET A 1 -8.87 -6.02 -5.90
C MET A 1 -8.25 -4.77 -6.52
N PRO A 2 -7.86 -3.72 -5.76
CA PRO A 2 -7.21 -2.54 -6.32
C PRO A 2 -5.89 -2.94 -6.97
N SER A 3 -5.63 -2.37 -8.15
CA SER A 3 -4.41 -2.62 -8.91
C SER A 3 -3.69 -1.30 -9.11
N PHE A 4 -2.37 -1.31 -8.97
CA PHE A 4 -1.57 -0.16 -9.36
C PHE A 4 -1.58 -0.07 -10.89
N PRO A 5 -1.71 1.14 -11.49
CA PRO A 5 -1.61 1.30 -12.94
C PRO A 5 -0.26 0.76 -13.41
N GLY A 6 -0.29 -0.29 -14.24
CA GLY A 6 0.91 -1.01 -14.69
C GLY A 6 1.37 -2.16 -13.77
N GLY A 7 0.51 -2.61 -12.84
CA GLY A 7 0.72 -3.82 -12.05
C GLY A 7 1.75 -3.69 -10.92
N TYR A 8 2.12 -4.84 -10.36
CA TYR A 8 3.06 -4.93 -9.24
C TYR A 8 4.48 -4.46 -9.60
N ASP A 9 4.92 -4.69 -10.84
CA ASP A 9 6.22 -4.24 -11.32
C ASP A 9 6.34 -2.71 -11.36
N SER A 10 5.31 -2.03 -11.85
CA SER A 10 5.29 -0.56 -11.88
C SER A 10 5.25 0.04 -10.48
N LEU A 11 4.53 -0.60 -9.55
CA LEU A 11 4.54 -0.22 -8.14
C LEU A 11 5.96 -0.34 -7.56
N THR A 12 6.60 -1.49 -7.78
CA THR A 12 7.96 -1.75 -7.29
C THR A 12 8.97 -0.78 -7.91
N ALA A 13 8.87 -0.50 -9.20
CA ALA A 13 9.72 0.47 -9.89
C ALA A 13 9.52 1.90 -9.36
N PHE A 14 8.27 2.30 -9.11
CA PHE A 14 7.94 3.59 -8.51
C PHE A 14 8.52 3.72 -7.10
N ILE A 15 8.36 2.68 -6.27
CA ILE A 15 8.94 2.62 -4.93
C ILE A 15 10.45 2.74 -5.04
N ARG A 16 11.13 1.89 -5.83
CA ARG A 16 12.60 1.96 -5.97
C ARG A 16 13.10 3.31 -6.47
N ARG A 17 12.36 3.97 -7.37
CA ARG A 17 12.74 5.28 -7.92
C ARG A 17 12.51 6.42 -6.94
N ASN A 18 11.49 6.32 -6.09
CA ASN A 18 11.12 7.40 -5.17
C ASN A 18 11.65 7.18 -3.74
N THR A 19 11.94 5.95 -3.34
CA THR A 19 12.54 5.60 -2.05
C THR A 19 14.00 6.06 -2.05
N ARG A 20 14.33 6.97 -1.14
CA ARG A 20 15.72 7.35 -0.87
C ARG A 20 16.21 6.59 0.34
N TYR A 21 17.33 5.88 0.19
CA TYR A 21 17.93 5.20 1.33
C TYR A 21 18.51 6.24 2.29
N PRO A 22 18.03 6.35 3.54
CA PRO A 22 18.55 7.33 4.48
C PRO A 22 19.95 6.90 4.94
N SER A 23 20.88 7.86 5.03
CA SER A 23 22.31 7.59 5.33
C SER A 23 22.53 6.84 6.64
N LYS A 24 21.61 6.94 7.61
CA LYS A 24 21.69 6.18 8.85
C LYS A 24 21.29 4.71 8.68
N ALA A 25 20.28 4.41 7.85
CA ALA A 25 19.98 3.01 7.51
C ALA A 25 21.14 2.36 6.75
N GLU A 26 21.85 3.16 5.94
CA GLU A 26 23.07 2.75 5.25
C GLU A 26 24.24 2.51 6.20
N GLN A 27 24.49 3.44 7.13
CA GLN A 27 25.53 3.28 8.16
C GLN A 27 25.30 2.04 9.02
N GLU A 28 24.05 1.82 9.41
CA GLU A 28 23.63 0.70 10.25
C GLU A 28 23.42 -0.61 9.43
N ASN A 29 23.65 -0.59 8.11
CA ASN A 29 23.45 -1.73 7.21
C ASN A 29 22.06 -2.40 7.38
N ILE A 30 21.02 -1.59 7.55
CA ILE A 30 19.67 -2.07 7.85
C ILE A 30 19.03 -2.64 6.59
N ARG A 31 18.79 -3.95 6.62
CA ARG A 31 18.18 -4.71 5.53
C ARG A 31 16.81 -5.25 5.92
N GLY A 32 15.87 -5.23 4.97
CA GLY A 32 14.57 -5.84 5.20
C GLY A 32 13.45 -5.25 4.35
N VAL A 33 12.22 -5.54 4.78
CA VAL A 33 11.00 -5.07 4.16
C VAL A 33 10.18 -4.34 5.21
N THR A 34 9.84 -3.08 4.95
CA THR A 34 8.82 -2.37 5.73
C THR A 34 7.45 -2.64 5.07
N LEU A 35 6.48 -3.15 5.83
CA LEU A 35 5.12 -3.34 5.34
C LEU A 35 4.26 -2.16 5.78
N ILE A 36 3.72 -1.43 4.80
CA ILE A 36 2.77 -0.36 5.05
C ILE A 36 1.39 -0.81 4.61
N LYS A 37 0.44 -0.77 5.55
CA LYS A 37 -0.98 -0.93 5.27
C LYS A 37 -1.56 0.44 4.96
N CYS A 38 -2.23 0.55 3.83
CA CYS A 38 -2.95 1.75 3.46
C CYS A 38 -4.32 1.37 2.90
N VAL A 39 -5.24 2.33 2.93
CA VAL A 39 -6.59 2.16 2.41
C VAL A 39 -6.69 2.86 1.07
N ILE A 40 -7.10 2.15 0.03
CA ILE A 40 -7.36 2.78 -1.27
C ILE A 40 -8.83 3.16 -1.35
N ASP A 41 -9.12 4.45 -1.52
CA ASP A 41 -10.47 4.96 -1.73
C ASP A 41 -10.98 4.61 -3.15
N LYS A 42 -12.30 4.69 -3.37
CA LYS A 42 -12.96 4.45 -4.66
C LYS A 42 -12.43 5.34 -5.79
N LYS A 43 -11.81 6.47 -5.45
CA LYS A 43 -11.17 7.40 -6.38
C LYS A 43 -9.70 7.05 -6.69
N GLY A 44 -9.16 5.98 -6.09
CA GLY A 44 -7.76 5.60 -6.23
C GLY A 44 -6.81 6.34 -5.27
N ASN A 45 -7.32 7.08 -4.30
CA ASN A 45 -6.48 7.82 -3.36
C ASN A 45 -6.03 6.92 -2.21
N VAL A 46 -4.76 7.04 -1.82
CA VAL A 46 -4.22 6.38 -0.63
C VAL A 46 -4.63 7.17 0.61
N VAL A 47 -5.33 6.50 1.53
CA VAL A 47 -5.88 7.07 2.76
C VAL A 47 -5.37 6.25 3.95
N ARG A 48 -5.08 6.90 5.07
CA ARG A 48 -4.62 6.27 6.31
C ARG A 48 -3.46 5.26 6.11
N PRO A 49 -2.27 5.70 5.66
CA PRO A 49 -1.09 4.84 5.66
C PRO A 49 -0.63 4.58 7.10
N GLU A 50 -0.45 3.31 7.43
CA GLU A 50 -0.08 2.78 8.73
C GLU A 50 1.04 1.76 8.56
N VAL A 51 2.06 1.82 9.40
CA VAL A 51 3.17 0.85 9.35
C VAL A 51 2.76 -0.37 10.15
N VAL A 52 2.71 -1.53 9.50
CA VAL A 52 2.39 -2.82 10.14
C VAL A 52 3.66 -3.55 10.54
N VAL A 53 4.67 -3.50 9.68
CA VAL A 53 6.00 -4.04 9.97
C VAL A 53 6.98 -2.89 9.89
N SER A 54 7.41 -2.44 11.06
CA SER A 54 8.47 -1.45 11.23
C SER A 54 9.82 -2.12 11.13
N LEU A 55 10.71 -1.58 10.31
CA LEU A 55 12.08 -2.06 10.20
C LEU A 55 13.03 -1.16 11.01
N SER A 56 12.92 0.15 10.78
CA SER A 56 13.67 1.19 11.46
C SER A 56 12.88 2.49 11.34
N PRO A 57 12.88 3.37 12.35
CA PRO A 57 12.14 4.64 12.31
C PRO A 57 12.45 5.50 11.06
N GLU A 58 13.61 5.30 10.46
CA GLU A 58 14.10 6.06 9.32
C GLU A 58 13.58 5.51 7.99
N CYS A 59 13.64 4.19 7.84
CA CYS A 59 13.03 3.46 6.75
C CYS A 59 11.51 3.65 6.77
N ASP A 60 10.89 3.61 7.95
CA ASP A 60 9.45 3.78 8.13
C ASP A 60 9.00 5.19 7.72
N ARG A 61 9.77 6.22 8.12
CA ARG A 61 9.50 7.61 7.72
C ARG A 61 9.58 7.78 6.20
N GLU A 62 10.58 7.20 5.57
CA GLU A 62 10.74 7.28 4.13
C GLU A 62 9.65 6.48 3.40
N ALA A 63 9.35 5.28 3.87
CA ALA A 63 8.30 4.44 3.31
C ALA A 63 6.93 5.15 3.41
N LEU A 64 6.61 5.77 4.54
CA LEU A 64 5.38 6.58 4.70
C LEU A 64 5.36 7.76 3.72
N ARG A 65 6.49 8.43 3.48
CA ARG A 65 6.61 9.52 2.50
C ARG A 65 6.33 9.01 1.09
N VAL A 66 6.91 7.87 0.71
CA VAL A 66 6.72 7.25 -0.61
C VAL A 66 5.27 6.87 -0.83
N VAL A 67 4.64 6.20 0.15
CA VAL A 67 3.22 5.79 0.09
C VAL A 67 2.29 7.00 -0.04
N ARG A 68 2.58 8.11 0.67
CA ARG A 68 1.82 9.37 0.53
C ARG A 68 2.03 10.06 -0.80
N SER A 69 3.19 9.86 -1.43
CA SER A 69 3.55 10.46 -2.73
C SER A 69 3.09 9.61 -3.91
N MET A 70 2.38 8.50 -3.66
CA MET A 70 1.95 7.62 -4.73
C MET A 70 0.90 8.28 -5.62
N PRO A 71 0.94 8.02 -6.93
CA PRO A 71 -0.10 8.46 -7.84
C PRO A 71 -1.42 7.75 -7.52
N ARG A 72 -2.50 8.20 -8.17
CA ARG A 72 -3.81 7.55 -8.03
C ARG A 72 -3.72 6.09 -8.48
N TRP A 73 -4.14 5.20 -7.59
CA TRP A 73 -4.27 3.78 -7.85
C TRP A 73 -5.50 3.53 -8.71
N GLU A 74 -5.50 2.44 -9.49
CA GLU A 74 -6.72 2.03 -10.16
C GLU A 74 -7.61 1.32 -9.12
N PRO A 75 -8.75 1.93 -8.72
CA PRO A 75 -9.66 1.26 -7.83
C PRO A 75 -10.09 -0.03 -8.51
N GLY A 76 -9.98 -1.14 -7.78
CA GLY A 76 -10.40 -2.43 -8.32
C GLY A 76 -11.86 -2.32 -8.64
N MET A 77 -12.20 -2.27 -9.92
CA MET A 77 -13.58 -2.28 -10.37
C MET A 77 -14.13 -3.63 -9.91
N ILE A 78 -14.97 -3.62 -8.87
CA ILE A 78 -15.75 -4.81 -8.50
C ILE A 78 -16.83 -4.89 -9.57
N ASP A 79 -16.43 -5.31 -10.77
CA ASP A 79 -17.34 -5.54 -11.87
C ASP A 79 -18.11 -6.81 -11.56
N ARG A 80 -19.41 -6.65 -11.29
CA ARG A 80 -20.43 -7.64 -10.89
C ARG A 80 -20.63 -7.86 -9.39
N CYS A 81 -21.34 -6.93 -8.76
CA CYS A 81 -22.60 -7.37 -8.16
C CYS A 81 -23.60 -7.62 -9.31
N LYS A 82 -23.63 -8.83 -9.86
CA LYS A 82 -24.94 -9.32 -10.34
C LYS A 82 -25.75 -9.53 -9.07
N PRO A 83 -26.90 -8.85 -8.87
CA PRO A 83 -27.75 -9.16 -7.74
C PRO A 83 -28.27 -10.58 -7.96
N TYR A 84 -27.64 -11.57 -7.33
CA TYR A 84 -28.28 -12.86 -7.16
C TYR A 84 -29.40 -12.62 -6.15
N VAL A 85 -30.60 -12.69 -6.69
CA VAL A 85 -31.88 -12.51 -6.03
C VAL A 85 -31.99 -13.45 -4.81
N ASN A 86 -32.59 -12.92 -3.74
CA ASN A 86 -33.05 -13.58 -2.51
C ASN A 86 -31.99 -14.04 -1.50
N LEU A 87 -31.53 -13.13 -0.64
CA LEU A 87 -31.30 -13.45 0.77
C LEU A 87 -31.80 -12.28 1.62
N THR A 88 -32.97 -12.46 2.21
CA THR A 88 -33.51 -11.64 3.28
C THR A 88 -32.69 -11.92 4.53
N GLU A 89 -31.67 -11.12 4.79
CA GLU A 89 -31.11 -10.96 6.13
C GLU A 89 -31.27 -9.50 6.54
N PRO A 90 -32.27 -9.20 7.40
CA PRO A 90 -32.42 -7.89 7.99
C PRO A 90 -31.67 -7.88 9.31
N ASP A 91 -30.42 -7.42 9.32
CA ASP A 91 -29.91 -6.60 10.43
C ASP A 91 -28.45 -6.21 10.16
N THR A 92 -28.15 -4.93 10.36
CA THR A 92 -26.77 -4.39 10.42
C THR A 92 -25.96 -4.44 9.11
N ALA A 93 -26.56 -4.01 7.99
CA ALA A 93 -25.79 -3.56 6.83
C ALA A 93 -25.18 -2.17 7.10
N ALA A 94 -24.28 -2.09 8.08
CA ALA A 94 -23.17 -1.15 7.98
C ALA A 94 -22.40 -1.59 6.74
N LYS A 95 -22.76 -1.02 5.60
CA LYS A 95 -21.91 -0.92 4.41
C LYS A 95 -20.64 -0.21 4.87
N GLU A 96 -19.74 -0.92 5.54
CA GLU A 96 -18.35 -0.52 5.59
C GLU A 96 -17.97 -0.33 4.13
N PRO A 97 -17.53 0.88 3.72
CA PRO A 97 -17.02 1.03 2.38
C PRO A 97 -15.99 -0.08 2.21
N ALA A 98 -16.01 -0.78 1.08
CA ALA A 98 -14.97 -1.73 0.72
C ALA A 98 -13.63 -0.98 0.64
N HIS A 99 -13.06 -0.67 1.80
CA HIS A 99 -11.77 -0.08 2.03
C HIS A 99 -10.84 -1.25 1.79
N CYS A 100 -10.50 -1.47 0.52
CA CYS A 100 -9.53 -2.50 0.19
C CYS A 100 -8.21 -2.08 0.83
N TYR A 101 -7.86 -2.76 1.92
CA TYR A 101 -6.55 -2.62 2.54
C TYR A 101 -5.51 -3.16 1.57
N TYR A 102 -4.53 -2.34 1.27
CA TYR A 102 -3.39 -2.72 0.45
C TYR A 102 -2.13 -2.68 1.31
N MET A 103 -1.37 -3.77 1.26
CA MET A 103 -0.08 -3.88 1.92
C MET A 103 1.00 -3.61 0.88
N ILE A 104 1.74 -2.53 1.06
CA ILE A 104 2.82 -2.13 0.18
C ILE A 104 4.13 -2.60 0.83
N PRO A 105 4.80 -3.61 0.26
CA PRO A 105 6.14 -3.95 0.69
C PRO A 105 7.14 -2.94 0.14
N VAL A 106 7.81 -2.21 1.03
CA VAL A 106 8.95 -1.37 0.67
C VAL A 106 10.22 -2.14 0.96
N TYR A 107 10.87 -2.60 -0.09
CA TYR A 107 12.13 -3.34 0.01
C TYR A 107 13.30 -2.37 0.11
N PHE A 108 14.13 -2.59 1.12
CA PHE A 108 15.40 -1.91 1.31
C PHE A 108 16.53 -2.89 0.94
N PRO A 109 17.17 -2.69 -0.23
CA PRO A 109 18.24 -3.57 -0.68
C PRO A 109 19.45 -3.48 0.25
N PRO A 110 20.28 -4.53 0.32
CA PRO A 110 21.56 -4.43 0.99
C PRO A 110 22.42 -3.36 0.31
N SER A 111 23.15 -2.58 1.12
CA SER A 111 24.24 -1.76 0.61
C SER A 111 25.32 -2.72 0.12
N ASP A 112 25.40 -2.90 -1.20
CA ASP A 112 26.45 -3.68 -1.85
C ASP A 112 27.76 -2.93 -1.61
N ASN A 113 28.55 -3.41 -0.64
CA ASN A 113 29.90 -2.94 -0.38
C ASN A 113 30.90 -3.72 -1.22
#